data_AF-A0A5B0RAZ6-F1
#
_entry.id   AF-A0A5B0RAZ6-F1
#
_cell.length_a   1.000
_cell.length_b   1.000
_cell.length_c   1.000
_cell.angle_alpha   90.00
_cell.angle_beta   90.00
_cell.angle_gamma   90.00
#
_symmetry.space_group_name_H-M   'P 1'
#
loop_
_entity.id
_entity.type
_entity.pdbx_description
1 polymer ?
#
loop_
_entity_poly.entity_id
_entity_poly.type
_entity_poly.pdbx_seq_one_letter_code
_entity_poly.pdbx_strand_id
1 'polypeptide(L)'
;MDQMEELLFDKHPTRPENLAKRVGNRNSFVVTIPTDSILALANTFIQIPPQGRSDSELAHLFQVIEYFTDVNPRAFQLHKQDTDFQKKYDLMSTSKQFLTKIENLQIYLESKFNPKAGLDSIFDHPTSSNNIKSINSISHFQELEFLAKYLKIIRADYLEKIDNISALDPYHQYCQRELFEDSFKWTEKMITQLGQPS
;
A
#
# COMPACT_ATOMS: atom_id res chain seq x y z
N MET A 1 -20.43 11.18 15.62
CA MET A 1 -19.52 11.22 14.46
C MET A 1 -18.13 11.69 14.86
N ASP A 2 -18.01 12.56 15.88
CA ASP A 2 -16.76 13.26 16.23
C ASP A 2 -15.60 12.40 16.76
N GLN A 3 -15.85 11.32 17.51
CA GLN A 3 -14.76 10.51 18.09
C GLN A 3 -14.02 9.64 17.06
N MET A 4 -14.67 9.32 15.94
CA MET A 4 -14.08 8.45 14.91
C MET A 4 -13.25 9.27 13.93
N GLU A 5 -13.63 10.52 13.67
CA GLU A 5 -12.80 11.47 12.92
C GLU A 5 -11.51 11.83 13.69
N GLU A 6 -11.57 12.07 15.00
CA GLU A 6 -10.37 12.34 15.80
C GLU A 6 -9.38 11.17 15.79
N LEU A 7 -9.87 9.94 15.75
CA LEU A 7 -9.03 8.74 15.73
C LEU A 7 -8.43 8.44 14.34
N LEU A 8 -9.14 8.81 13.27
CA LEU A 8 -8.76 8.56 11.88
C LEU A 8 -7.91 9.68 11.28
N PHE A 9 -8.03 10.92 11.79
CA PHE A 9 -7.40 12.11 11.21
C PHE A 9 -6.56 12.91 12.22
N ASP A 10 -6.03 12.25 13.26
CA ASP A 10 -5.09 12.90 14.19
C ASP A 10 -3.90 13.48 13.40
N LYS A 11 -3.66 14.79 13.56
CA LYS A 11 -2.64 15.57 12.83
C LYS A 11 -1.21 15.21 13.24
N HIS A 12 -1.06 14.34 14.23
CA HIS A 12 0.21 13.75 14.59
C HIS A 12 0.24 12.31 14.08
N PRO A 13 1.02 12.00 13.01
CA PRO A 13 1.19 10.64 12.55
C PRO A 13 1.89 9.86 13.66
N THR A 14 1.10 9.16 14.46
CA THR A 14 1.63 8.38 15.57
C THR A 14 2.13 7.08 14.97
N ARG A 15 3.34 7.13 14.38
CA ARG A 15 4.08 5.92 14.04
C ARG A 15 4.05 4.97 15.25
N PRO A 16 3.69 3.69 15.09
CA PRO A 16 3.56 2.73 16.20
C PRO A 16 4.81 2.67 17.09
N GLU A 17 5.97 2.87 16.46
CA GLU A 17 7.31 2.96 17.07
C GLU A 17 7.51 4.15 18.03
N ASN A 18 6.71 5.22 17.92
CA ASN A 18 6.73 6.35 18.86
C ASN A 18 5.89 6.11 20.12
N LEU A 19 4.93 5.18 20.09
CA LEU A 19 4.21 4.72 21.29
C LEU A 19 5.08 3.80 22.14
N ALA A 20 5.92 2.99 21.49
CA ALA A 20 6.85 2.06 22.16
C ALA A 20 7.97 2.77 22.96
N LYS A 21 8.37 4.00 22.57
CA LYS A 21 9.44 4.74 23.25
C LYS A 21 9.00 5.52 24.49
N ARG A 22 7.71 5.84 24.64
CA ARG A 22 7.20 6.63 25.79
C ARG A 22 6.99 5.79 27.06
N VAL A 23 6.91 4.48 26.94
CA VAL A 23 6.68 3.59 28.07
C VAL A 23 7.82 2.59 28.06
N GLY A 24 8.75 2.73 29.01
CA GLY A 24 9.86 1.80 29.24
C GLY A 24 9.42 0.41 29.71
N ASN A 25 8.30 -0.08 29.20
CA ASN A 25 7.73 -1.37 29.51
C ASN A 25 7.30 -2.02 28.20
N ARG A 26 7.87 -3.18 27.88
CA ARG A 26 7.51 -4.03 26.74
C ARG A 26 6.13 -4.68 26.94
N ASN A 27 5.13 -3.90 27.32
CA ASN A 27 3.77 -4.33 27.24
C ASN A 27 3.30 -3.99 25.84
N SER A 28 3.13 -5.01 25.00
CA SER A 28 2.35 -4.91 23.77
C SER A 28 1.10 -4.10 24.08
N PHE A 29 0.91 -2.95 23.43
CA PHE A 29 -0.33 -2.21 23.52
C PHE A 29 -1.42 -3.10 22.90
N VAL A 30 -2.12 -3.87 23.74
CA VAL A 30 -3.35 -4.54 23.32
C VAL A 30 -4.39 -3.44 23.25
N VAL A 31 -4.49 -2.80 22.08
CA VAL A 31 -5.60 -1.91 21.78
C VAL A 31 -6.86 -2.76 21.85
N THR A 32 -7.56 -2.67 22.98
CA THR A 32 -8.77 -3.45 23.21
C THR A 32 -9.90 -2.68 22.56
N ILE A 33 -10.23 -3.04 21.33
CA ILE A 33 -11.28 -2.36 20.58
C ILE A 33 -12.61 -3.04 20.85
N PRO A 34 -13.65 -2.28 21.23
CA PRO A 34 -15.00 -2.81 21.36
C PRO A 34 -15.45 -3.50 20.07
N THR A 35 -16.08 -4.67 20.18
CA THR A 35 -16.60 -5.42 19.03
C THR A 35 -17.54 -4.55 18.17
N ASP A 36 -18.32 -3.66 18.80
CA ASP A 36 -19.23 -2.74 18.11
C ASP A 36 -18.50 -1.77 17.17
N SER A 37 -17.31 -1.31 17.53
CA SER A 37 -16.49 -0.44 16.68
C SER A 37 -15.97 -1.20 15.45
N ILE A 38 -15.70 -2.49 15.60
CA ILE A 38 -15.23 -3.35 14.50
C ILE A 38 -16.38 -3.67 13.54
N LEU A 39 -17.56 -3.96 14.09
CA LEU A 39 -18.79 -4.09 13.30
C LEU A 39 -19.10 -2.79 12.52
N ALA A 40 -18.95 -1.63 13.16
CA ALA A 40 -19.15 -0.34 12.51
C ALA A 40 -18.14 -0.07 11.38
N LEU A 41 -16.87 -0.42 11.56
CA LEU A 41 -15.84 -0.32 10.52
C LEU A 41 -16.15 -1.22 9.32
N ALA A 42 -16.49 -2.49 9.57
CA ALA A 42 -16.84 -3.43 8.50
C ALA A 42 -18.10 -2.99 7.74
N ASN A 43 -19.13 -2.53 8.45
CA ASN A 43 -20.35 -2.01 7.83
C ASN A 43 -20.06 -0.74 7.01
N THR A 44 -19.21 0.15 7.51
CA THR A 44 -18.78 1.34 6.77
C THR A 44 -18.09 0.94 5.48
N PHE A 45 -17.20 -0.05 5.53
CA PHE A 45 -16.50 -0.57 4.36
C PHE A 45 -17.44 -1.19 3.33
N ILE A 46 -18.46 -1.93 3.77
CA ILE A 46 -19.46 -2.52 2.86
C ILE A 46 -20.34 -1.44 2.21
N GLN A 47 -20.74 -0.43 2.98
CA GLN A 47 -21.74 0.56 2.57
C GLN A 47 -21.15 1.82 1.91
N ILE A 48 -19.84 1.85 1.63
CA ILE A 48 -19.23 3.02 0.97
C ILE A 48 -19.92 3.27 -0.38
N PRO A 49 -20.53 4.46 -0.56
CA PRO A 49 -21.21 4.80 -1.80
C PRO A 49 -20.19 4.95 -2.94
N PRO A 50 -20.46 4.40 -4.13
CA PRO A 50 -19.53 4.42 -5.26
C PRO A 50 -19.14 5.81 -5.78
N GLN A 51 -19.85 6.87 -5.35
CA GLN A 51 -19.75 8.23 -5.92
C GLN A 51 -19.42 9.30 -4.86
N GLY A 52 -19.09 8.92 -3.62
CA GLY A 52 -19.07 9.87 -2.50
C GLY A 52 -17.74 10.06 -1.78
N ARG A 53 -16.75 9.17 -1.96
CA ARG A 53 -15.45 9.24 -1.28
C ARG A 53 -14.31 9.08 -2.27
N SER A 54 -13.20 9.74 -1.99
CA SER A 54 -11.96 9.59 -2.76
C SER A 54 -11.40 8.19 -2.58
N ASP A 55 -10.78 7.61 -3.63
CA ASP A 55 -10.06 6.32 -3.55
C ASP A 55 -9.12 6.26 -2.34
N SER A 56 -8.57 7.42 -1.96
CA SER A 56 -7.75 7.58 -0.76
C SER A 56 -8.49 7.18 0.52
N GLU A 57 -9.71 7.66 0.76
CA GLU A 57 -10.46 7.34 1.99
C GLU A 57 -10.80 5.85 2.08
N LEU A 58 -11.12 5.21 0.95
CA LEU A 58 -11.35 3.77 0.89
C LEU A 58 -10.05 2.99 1.19
N ALA A 59 -8.91 3.43 0.65
CA ALA A 59 -7.60 2.86 0.95
C ALA A 59 -7.23 2.97 2.44
N HIS A 60 -7.45 4.13 3.07
CA HIS A 60 -7.20 4.32 4.50
C HIS A 60 -8.12 3.44 5.36
N LEU A 61 -9.41 3.36 5.02
CA LEU A 61 -10.34 2.48 5.72
C LEU A 61 -9.90 1.01 5.61
N PHE A 62 -9.46 0.59 4.43
CA PHE A 62 -8.96 -0.76 4.23
C PHE A 62 -7.69 -1.05 5.06
N GLN A 63 -6.73 -0.13 5.13
CA GLN A 63 -5.53 -0.28 5.96
C GLN A 63 -5.88 -0.48 7.45
N VAL A 64 -6.87 0.26 7.94
CA VAL A 64 -7.35 0.13 9.33
C VAL A 64 -7.98 -1.25 9.54
N ILE A 65 -8.81 -1.72 8.60
CA ILE A 65 -9.45 -3.03 8.66
C ILE A 65 -8.42 -4.16 8.60
N GLU A 66 -7.44 -4.06 7.70
CA GLU A 66 -6.36 -5.03 7.55
C GLU A 66 -5.52 -5.10 8.83
N TYR A 67 -5.11 -3.96 9.40
CA TYR A 67 -4.40 -3.91 10.68
C TYR A 67 -5.14 -4.63 11.80
N PHE A 68 -6.45 -4.38 11.94
CA PHE A 68 -7.23 -5.06 12.97
C PHE A 68 -7.52 -6.52 12.65
N THR A 69 -7.56 -6.90 11.38
CA THR A 69 -7.63 -8.30 10.96
C THR A 69 -6.37 -9.06 11.38
N ASP A 70 -5.20 -8.42 11.31
CA ASP A 70 -3.92 -9.01 11.70
C ASP A 70 -3.74 -9.06 13.23
N VAL A 71 -4.07 -7.97 13.93
CA VAL A 71 -3.88 -7.85 15.39
C VAL A 71 -4.96 -8.58 16.18
N ASN A 72 -6.19 -8.68 15.66
CA ASN A 72 -7.28 -9.42 16.29
C ASN A 72 -8.13 -10.19 15.27
N PRO A 73 -7.63 -11.35 14.77
CA PRO A 73 -8.30 -12.13 13.73
C PRO A 73 -9.72 -12.59 14.09
N ARG A 74 -10.02 -12.73 15.38
CA ARG A 74 -11.34 -13.15 15.87
C ARG A 74 -12.40 -12.07 15.69
N ALA A 75 -12.01 -10.80 15.71
CA ALA A 75 -12.97 -9.71 15.63
C ALA A 75 -13.60 -9.56 14.24
N PHE A 76 -12.89 -9.99 13.19
CA PHE A 76 -13.41 -10.01 11.81
C PHE A 76 -13.91 -11.38 11.36
N GLN A 77 -13.88 -12.42 12.21
CA GLN A 77 -14.34 -13.77 11.83
C GLN A 77 -15.80 -13.79 11.36
N LEU A 78 -16.67 -12.98 11.98
CA LEU A 78 -18.08 -12.87 11.58
C LEU A 78 -18.23 -12.25 10.18
N HIS A 79 -17.35 -11.32 9.80
CA HIS A 79 -17.38 -10.67 8.48
C HIS A 79 -16.70 -11.48 7.39
N LYS A 80 -15.77 -12.38 7.74
CA LYS A 80 -15.23 -13.36 6.78
C LYS A 80 -16.29 -14.34 6.25
N GLN A 81 -17.41 -14.48 6.95
CA GLN A 81 -18.54 -15.28 6.49
C GLN A 81 -19.51 -14.49 5.59
N ASP A 82 -19.37 -13.15 5.56
CA ASP A 82 -20.12 -12.29 4.65
C ASP A 82 -19.41 -12.28 3.29
N THR A 83 -20.08 -12.84 2.28
CA THR A 83 -19.54 -12.96 0.92
C THR A 83 -19.27 -11.61 0.26
N ASP A 84 -20.06 -10.58 0.59
CA ASP A 84 -19.89 -9.25 0.00
C ASP A 84 -18.68 -8.54 0.62
N PHE A 85 -18.56 -8.58 1.95
CA PHE A 85 -17.38 -8.08 2.66
C PHE A 85 -16.10 -8.77 2.17
N GLN A 86 -16.10 -10.10 2.12
CA GLN A 86 -14.93 -10.88 1.76
C GLN A 86 -14.47 -10.56 0.33
N LYS A 87 -15.40 -10.45 -0.63
CA LYS A 87 -15.06 -10.08 -2.00
C LYS A 87 -14.45 -8.68 -2.09
N LYS A 88 -15.03 -7.69 -1.40
CA LYS A 88 -14.49 -6.32 -1.33
C LYS A 88 -13.10 -6.28 -0.69
N TYR A 89 -12.92 -7.03 0.40
CA TYR A 89 -11.65 -7.14 1.10
C TYR A 89 -10.57 -7.76 0.22
N ASP A 90 -10.88 -8.85 -0.48
CA ASP A 90 -9.93 -9.55 -1.35
C ASP A 90 -9.50 -8.69 -2.54
N LEU A 91 -10.43 -7.92 -3.11
CA LEU A 91 -10.12 -6.96 -4.17
C LEU A 91 -9.19 -5.85 -3.69
N MET A 92 -9.47 -5.24 -2.53
CA MET A 92 -8.60 -4.23 -1.94
C MET A 92 -7.22 -4.80 -1.58
N SER A 93 -7.18 -6.01 -0.99
CA SER A 93 -5.93 -6.69 -0.65
C SER A 93 -5.09 -6.96 -1.90
N THR A 94 -5.71 -7.46 -2.96
CA THR A 94 -5.05 -7.71 -4.25
C THR A 94 -4.54 -6.40 -4.86
N SER A 95 -5.37 -5.37 -4.88
CA SER A 95 -5.00 -4.04 -5.42
C SER A 95 -3.85 -3.42 -4.63
N LYS A 96 -3.88 -3.51 -3.30
CA LYS A 96 -2.80 -3.06 -2.41
C LYS A 96 -1.49 -3.76 -2.72
N GLN A 97 -1.48 -5.09 -2.95
CA GLN A 97 -0.26 -5.81 -3.31
C GLN A 97 0.41 -5.23 -4.56
N PHE A 98 -0.38 -4.82 -5.57
CA PHE A 98 0.14 -4.20 -6.78
C PHE A 98 0.63 -2.77 -6.53
N LEU A 99 -0.12 -1.97 -5.77
CA LEU A 99 0.30 -0.62 -5.36
C LEU A 99 1.62 -0.65 -4.58
N THR A 100 1.79 -1.58 -3.64
CA THR A 100 3.04 -1.77 -2.89
C THR A 100 4.20 -2.16 -3.80
N LYS A 101 3.99 -2.98 -4.84
CA LYS A 101 5.04 -3.28 -5.82
C LYS A 101 5.49 -2.02 -6.57
N ILE A 102 4.54 -1.16 -6.96
CA ILE A 102 4.84 0.11 -7.62
C ILE A 102 5.57 1.05 -6.64
N GLU A 103 5.05 1.24 -5.43
CA GLU A 103 5.66 2.08 -4.40
C GLU A 103 7.11 1.67 -4.08
N ASN A 104 7.38 0.37 -3.95
CA ASN A 104 8.75 -0.13 -3.75
C ASN A 104 9.67 0.20 -4.93
N LEU A 105 9.15 0.16 -6.15
CA LEU A 105 9.90 0.55 -7.34
C LEU A 105 10.20 2.05 -7.34
N GLN A 106 9.24 2.87 -6.95
CA GLN A 106 9.40 4.32 -6.80
C GLN A 106 10.48 4.66 -5.76
N ILE A 107 10.41 4.07 -4.56
CA ILE A 107 11.42 4.23 -3.50
C ILE A 107 12.81 3.82 -3.99
N TYR A 108 12.91 2.71 -4.71
CA TYR A 108 14.18 2.27 -5.29
C TYR A 108 14.76 3.27 -6.28
N LEU A 109 13.92 3.77 -7.20
CA LEU A 109 14.33 4.75 -8.20
C LEU A 109 14.78 6.07 -7.52
N GLU A 110 14.07 6.51 -6.47
CA GLU A 110 14.40 7.74 -5.75
C GLU A 110 15.71 7.60 -4.97
N SER A 111 15.83 6.56 -4.17
CA SER A 111 17.02 6.32 -3.33
C SER A 111 18.29 6.14 -4.16
N LYS A 112 18.23 5.40 -5.27
CA LYS A 112 19.41 5.10 -6.10
C LYS A 112 19.77 6.22 -7.09
N PHE A 113 18.78 6.77 -7.79
CA PHE A 113 19.03 7.71 -8.89
C PHE A 113 18.84 9.19 -8.49
N ASN A 114 18.24 9.46 -7.33
CA ASN A 114 18.14 10.81 -6.76
C ASN A 114 18.59 10.85 -5.29
N PRO A 115 19.89 10.62 -4.99
CA PRO A 115 20.41 10.58 -3.62
C PRO A 115 20.29 11.91 -2.86
N LYS A 116 19.86 13.00 -3.52
CA LYS A 116 19.55 14.28 -2.86
C LYS A 116 18.20 14.28 -2.12
N ALA A 117 17.35 13.27 -2.31
CA ALA A 117 16.03 13.17 -1.71
C ALA A 117 16.01 12.71 -0.24
N GLY A 118 17.13 12.25 0.31
CA GLY A 118 17.24 11.89 1.74
C GLY A 118 16.36 10.70 2.18
N LEU A 119 15.92 9.87 1.24
CA LEU A 119 15.22 8.62 1.51
C LEU A 119 16.24 7.49 1.46
N ASP A 120 16.62 6.98 2.65
CA ASP A 120 17.38 5.74 2.74
C ASP A 120 16.51 4.60 2.20
N SER A 121 17.02 3.83 1.23
CA SER A 121 16.29 2.68 0.72
C SER A 121 16.06 1.70 1.88
N ILE A 122 14.84 1.21 2.04
CA ILE A 122 14.56 0.13 3.01
C ILE A 122 15.29 -1.19 2.65
N PHE A 123 15.87 -1.27 1.44
CA PHE A 123 16.73 -2.36 0.99
C PHE A 123 18.23 -2.08 1.16
N ASP A 124 18.62 -0.86 1.58
CA ASP A 124 20.01 -0.54 1.91
C ASP A 124 20.35 -1.17 3.26
N HIS A 125 20.67 -2.46 3.22
CA HIS A 125 21.42 -3.08 4.29
C HIS A 125 22.81 -2.41 4.38
N PRO A 126 23.34 -2.13 5.59
CA PRO A 126 24.72 -1.71 5.72
C PRO A 126 25.60 -2.87 5.27
N THR A 127 26.01 -2.83 4.00
CA THR A 127 26.93 -3.81 3.43
C THR A 127 28.31 -3.55 4.01
N SER A 128 28.52 -4.13 5.18
CA SER A 128 29.84 -4.42 5.69
C SER A 128 30.49 -5.45 4.77
N SER A 129 31.10 -4.98 3.69
CA SER A 129 32.33 -5.57 3.13
C SER A 129 32.72 -4.85 1.85
N ASN A 130 33.83 -4.13 1.96
CA ASN A 130 34.81 -4.07 0.89
C ASN A 130 34.99 -5.47 0.29
N ASN A 131 34.94 -5.56 -1.05
CA ASN A 131 35.31 -6.72 -1.87
C ASN A 131 34.20 -7.73 -2.27
N ILE A 132 33.09 -7.27 -2.83
CA ILE A 132 32.49 -8.01 -3.96
C ILE A 132 32.92 -7.29 -5.22
N LYS A 133 34.03 -7.79 -5.80
CA LYS A 133 34.42 -7.46 -7.18
C LYS A 133 33.19 -7.62 -8.07
N SER A 134 32.82 -6.52 -8.73
CA SER A 134 31.96 -6.43 -9.92
C SER A 134 31.84 -7.75 -10.66
N ILE A 135 30.81 -8.53 -10.35
CA ILE A 135 30.27 -9.54 -11.24
C ILE A 135 29.19 -8.78 -12.02
N ASN A 136 29.57 -8.30 -13.21
CA ASN A 136 28.70 -7.64 -14.18
C ASN A 136 27.88 -6.47 -13.61
N SER A 137 28.51 -5.30 -13.43
CA SER A 137 27.77 -4.06 -13.21
C SER A 137 26.90 -3.75 -14.44
N ILE A 138 25.61 -4.06 -14.35
CA ILE A 138 24.60 -3.65 -15.32
C ILE A 138 24.70 -2.13 -15.47
N SER A 139 24.69 -1.62 -16.71
CA SER A 139 24.74 -0.16 -16.92
C SER A 139 23.46 0.51 -16.40
N HIS A 140 23.53 1.79 -16.02
CA HIS A 140 22.34 2.53 -15.57
C HIS A 140 21.16 2.40 -16.55
N PHE A 141 21.43 2.47 -17.85
CA PHE A 141 20.41 2.33 -18.87
C PHE A 141 19.82 0.91 -18.92
N GLN A 142 20.67 -0.12 -18.85
CA GLN A 142 20.20 -1.52 -18.82
C GLN A 142 19.36 -1.78 -17.57
N GLU A 143 19.73 -1.21 -16.44
CA GLU A 143 18.98 -1.32 -15.19
C GLU A 143 17.59 -0.66 -15.32
N LEU A 144 17.52 0.57 -15.82
CA LEU A 144 16.25 1.24 -16.09
C LEU A 144 15.40 0.46 -17.10
N GLU A 145 16.01 -0.19 -18.09
CA GLU A 145 15.30 -1.08 -19.03
C GLU A 145 14.70 -2.30 -18.33
N PHE A 146 15.43 -2.93 -17.40
CA PHE A 146 14.90 -4.03 -16.59
C PHE A 146 13.74 -3.57 -15.71
N LEU A 147 13.85 -2.42 -15.06
CA LEU A 147 12.80 -1.86 -14.23
C LEU A 147 11.55 -1.49 -15.06
N ALA A 148 11.72 -0.95 -16.27
CA ALA A 148 10.62 -0.68 -17.19
C ALA A 148 9.89 -1.97 -17.61
N LYS A 149 10.63 -3.05 -17.90
CA LYS A 149 10.05 -4.36 -18.21
C LYS A 149 9.29 -4.92 -17.00
N TYR A 150 9.86 -4.79 -15.81
CA TYR A 150 9.19 -5.22 -14.57
C TYR A 150 7.90 -4.45 -14.30
N LEU A 151 7.91 -3.12 -14.48
CA LEU A 151 6.71 -2.28 -14.36
C LEU A 151 5.60 -2.73 -15.34
N LYS A 152 5.95 -3.10 -16.58
CA LYS A 152 4.99 -3.67 -17.54
C LYS A 152 4.41 -5.01 -17.09
N ILE A 153 5.22 -5.88 -16.47
CA ILE A 153 4.76 -7.14 -15.89
C ILE A 153 3.76 -6.89 -14.76
N ILE A 154 4.07 -5.95 -13.85
CA ILE A 154 3.14 -5.55 -12.77
C ILE A 154 1.78 -5.15 -13.33
N ARG A 155 1.74 -4.35 -14.40
CA ARG A 155 0.50 -3.93 -15.04
C ARG A 155 -0.25 -5.07 -15.71
N ALA A 156 0.45 -5.95 -16.42
CA ALA A 156 -0.18 -7.13 -17.04
C ALA A 156 -0.84 -8.02 -15.98
N ASP A 157 -0.12 -8.32 -14.89
CA ASP A 157 -0.64 -9.12 -13.77
C ASP A 157 -1.85 -8.44 -13.09
N TYR A 158 -1.80 -7.12 -12.91
CA TYR A 158 -2.91 -6.35 -12.35
C TYR A 158 -4.15 -6.47 -13.23
N LEU A 159 -4.01 -6.28 -14.53
CA LEU A 159 -5.11 -6.39 -15.48
C LEU A 159 -5.67 -7.82 -15.51
N GLU A 160 -4.83 -8.85 -15.52
CA GLU A 160 -5.31 -10.23 -15.48
C GLU A 160 -6.17 -10.52 -14.24
N LYS A 161 -5.76 -10.02 -13.07
CA LYS A 161 -6.46 -10.29 -11.80
C LYS A 161 -7.69 -9.43 -11.56
N ILE A 162 -7.73 -8.21 -12.11
CA ILE A 162 -8.71 -7.19 -11.71
C ILE A 162 -9.58 -6.70 -12.88
N ASP A 163 -9.12 -6.80 -14.13
CA ASP A 163 -9.71 -6.06 -15.27
C ASP A 163 -11.13 -6.50 -15.67
N ASN A 164 -11.55 -7.70 -15.23
CA ASN A 164 -12.89 -8.23 -15.49
C ASN A 164 -14.04 -7.47 -14.80
N ILE A 165 -13.73 -6.50 -13.92
CA ILE A 165 -14.73 -5.72 -13.19
C ILE A 165 -15.02 -4.41 -13.93
N SER A 166 -16.24 -4.33 -14.47
CA SER A 166 -16.75 -3.14 -15.19
C SER A 166 -16.83 -1.92 -14.27
N ALA A 167 -16.70 -0.71 -14.83
CA ALA A 167 -16.88 0.54 -14.10
C ALA A 167 -18.30 0.71 -13.50
N LEU A 168 -19.29 -0.01 -14.05
CA LEU A 168 -20.66 -0.03 -13.54
C LEU A 168 -20.87 -1.05 -12.40
N ASP A 169 -19.87 -1.88 -12.13
CA ASP A 169 -19.94 -2.90 -11.09
C ASP A 169 -19.71 -2.24 -9.70
N PRO A 170 -20.56 -2.53 -8.68
CA PRO A 170 -20.37 -1.99 -7.34
C PRO A 170 -19.03 -2.36 -6.67
N TYR A 171 -18.35 -3.40 -7.18
CA TYR A 171 -17.01 -3.80 -6.74
C TYR A 171 -15.89 -2.96 -7.35
N HIS A 172 -16.17 -2.15 -8.39
CA HIS A 172 -15.16 -1.42 -9.16
C HIS A 172 -14.26 -0.52 -8.29
N GLN A 173 -14.83 0.20 -7.33
CA GLN A 173 -14.07 1.08 -6.43
C GLN A 173 -13.03 0.32 -5.57
N TYR A 174 -13.28 -0.96 -5.27
CA TYR A 174 -12.39 -1.80 -4.46
C TYR A 174 -11.21 -2.35 -5.29
N CYS A 175 -11.24 -2.15 -6.60
CA CYS A 175 -10.13 -2.43 -7.50
C CYS A 175 -9.03 -1.35 -7.45
N GLN A 176 -9.33 -0.15 -6.91
CA GLN A 176 -8.37 0.96 -6.83
C GLN A 176 -7.71 1.28 -8.19
N ARG A 177 -8.49 1.19 -9.29
CA ARG A 177 -7.96 1.26 -10.66
C ARG A 177 -7.36 2.62 -10.98
N GLU A 178 -8.00 3.71 -10.57
CA GLU A 178 -7.48 5.06 -10.82
C GLU A 178 -6.17 5.26 -10.07
N LEU A 179 -6.14 4.95 -8.78
CA LEU A 179 -4.92 5.00 -7.96
C LEU A 179 -3.77 4.16 -8.55
N PHE A 180 -4.06 2.96 -9.04
CA PHE A 180 -3.08 2.10 -9.69
C PHE A 180 -2.54 2.70 -10.99
N GLU A 181 -3.43 3.13 -11.89
CA GLU A 181 -3.04 3.70 -13.19
C GLU A 181 -2.26 5.01 -13.04
N ASP A 182 -2.61 5.85 -12.08
CA ASP A 182 -1.88 7.07 -11.78
C ASP A 182 -0.48 6.77 -11.23
N SER A 183 -0.37 5.84 -10.28
CA SER A 183 0.91 5.38 -9.73
C SER A 183 1.79 4.73 -10.80
N PHE A 184 1.20 3.94 -11.71
CA PHE A 184 1.89 3.35 -12.84
C PHE A 184 2.46 4.41 -13.79
N LYS A 185 1.61 5.36 -14.24
CA LYS A 185 2.03 6.44 -15.16
C LYS A 185 3.10 7.33 -14.55
N TRP A 186 3.00 7.62 -13.25
CA TRP A 186 4.01 8.38 -12.53
C TRP A 186 5.36 7.67 -12.54
N THR A 187 5.36 6.36 -12.26
CA THR A 187 6.58 5.54 -12.25
C THR A 187 7.19 5.39 -13.64
N GLU A 188 6.36 5.22 -14.67
CA GLU A 188 6.79 5.19 -16.07
C GLU A 188 7.47 6.51 -16.47
N LYS A 189 6.89 7.64 -16.08
CA LYS A 189 7.47 8.96 -16.29
C LYS A 189 8.82 9.10 -15.57
N MET A 190 8.91 8.63 -14.32
CA MET A 190 10.13 8.68 -13.53
C MET A 190 11.27 7.89 -14.20
N ILE A 191 11.00 6.64 -14.62
CA ILE A 191 11.99 5.82 -15.34
C ILE A 191 12.43 6.52 -16.64
N THR A 192 11.47 7.08 -17.38
CA THR A 192 11.77 7.79 -18.64
C THR A 192 12.67 9.01 -18.42
N GLN A 193 12.40 9.80 -17.38
CA GLN A 193 13.20 10.98 -17.04
C GLN A 193 14.63 10.60 -16.61
N LEU A 194 14.78 9.53 -15.83
CA LEU A 194 16.09 9.02 -15.42
C LEU A 194 16.91 8.42 -16.58
N GLY A 195 16.24 7.99 -17.66
CA GLY A 195 16.88 7.47 -18.85
C GLY A 195 17.34 8.53 -19.86
N GLN A 196 17.00 9.81 -19.66
CA GLN A 196 17.44 10.89 -20.54
C GLN A 196 18.91 11.27 -20.27
N PRO A 197 19.73 11.50 -21.31
CA PRO A 197 21.10 11.98 -21.12
C PRO A 197 21.08 13.35 -20.44
N SER A 198 21.90 13.50 -19.40
CA SER A 198 22.11 14.76 -18.67
C SER A 198 22.88 15.80 -19.48
#